data_AF-A0A969NCZ1-F1
#
_entry.id   AF-A0A969NCZ1-F1
#
_cell.length_a   1.000
_cell.length_b   1.000
_cell.length_c   1.000
_cell.angle_alpha   90.00
_cell.angle_beta   90.00
_cell.angle_gamma   90.00
#
_symmetry.space_group_name_H-M   'P 1'
#
loop_
_entity.id
_entity.type
_entity.pdbx_description
1 polymer ?
#
loop_
_entity_poly.entity_id
_entity_poly.type
_entity_poly.pdbx_seq_one_letter_code
_entity_poly.pdbx_strand_id
1 'polypeptide(L)'
;MKKAKWYPGKNITNAKQGLQYKYYEVKYRSLPDFTKEKIIKSGTVSNFDLSNRLVDDYFAFRFTGYIDVPAKGIYTFYLASDDGSMLSIENELVVDHNGLHGPTEKRGQIALLPGKHPIVVDYFEATVGETLEVYWEGPGIEKRKVPAAYLFHL
;
A
#
# COMPACT_ATOMS: atom_id res chain seq x y z
N MET A 1 13.29 -21.21 17.04
CA MET A 1 12.92 -19.85 16.57
C MET A 1 13.25 -19.76 15.09
N LYS A 2 12.29 -19.42 14.21
CA LYS A 2 12.59 -19.17 12.78
C LYS A 2 13.35 -17.86 12.68
N LYS A 3 14.49 -17.85 11.97
CA LYS A 3 15.22 -16.60 11.66
C LYS A 3 14.35 -15.74 10.74
N ALA A 4 14.33 -14.42 10.96
CA ALA A 4 13.66 -13.49 10.06
C ALA A 4 14.30 -13.55 8.66
N LYS A 5 13.44 -13.59 7.62
CA LYS A 5 13.87 -13.49 6.22
C LYS A 5 14.11 -12.01 5.91
N TRP A 6 15.32 -11.68 5.46
CA TRP A 6 15.74 -10.32 5.12
C TRP A 6 15.61 -10.10 3.62
N TYR A 7 14.98 -8.99 3.22
CA TYR A 7 14.87 -8.62 1.81
C TYR A 7 15.93 -7.57 1.46
N PRO A 8 16.76 -7.80 0.43
CA PRO A 8 17.70 -6.79 -0.06
C PRO A 8 16.96 -5.69 -0.83
N GLY A 9 17.29 -4.43 -0.54
CA GLY A 9 16.78 -3.30 -1.31
C GLY A 9 17.35 -3.29 -2.73
N LYS A 10 16.53 -2.86 -3.68
CA LYS A 10 16.90 -2.74 -5.10
C LYS A 10 17.53 -1.38 -5.36
N ASN A 11 18.60 -1.35 -6.14
CA ASN A 11 19.16 -0.11 -6.66
C ASN A 11 18.47 0.24 -7.99
N ILE A 12 17.48 1.13 -7.93
CA ILE A 12 16.69 1.54 -9.09
C ILE A 12 17.01 3.01 -9.40
N THR A 13 17.79 3.24 -10.46
CA THR A 13 18.37 4.56 -10.79
C THR A 13 17.46 5.44 -11.63
N ASN A 14 16.45 4.86 -12.29
CA ASN A 14 15.48 5.56 -13.14
C ASN A 14 14.12 5.76 -12.45
N ALA A 15 14.02 5.54 -11.14
CA ALA A 15 12.77 5.68 -10.41
C ALA A 15 12.37 7.15 -10.27
N LYS A 16 11.08 7.44 -10.47
CA LYS A 16 10.46 8.76 -10.28
C LYS A 16 9.67 8.77 -8.97
N GLN A 17 9.55 9.93 -8.34
CA GLN A 17 8.81 10.06 -7.08
C GLN A 17 7.30 9.82 -7.29
N GLY A 18 6.64 9.21 -6.30
CA GLY A 18 5.21 8.88 -6.31
C GLY A 18 4.92 7.42 -6.67
N LEU A 19 3.63 7.06 -6.74
CA LEU A 19 3.13 5.72 -7.04
C LEU A 19 2.33 5.72 -8.34
N GLN A 20 2.32 4.59 -9.04
CA GLN A 20 1.30 4.33 -10.05
C GLN A 20 0.01 3.87 -9.37
N TYR A 21 -1.14 4.26 -9.89
CA TYR A 21 -2.43 3.72 -9.46
C TYR A 21 -3.22 3.17 -10.65
N LYS A 22 -4.03 2.16 -10.36
CA LYS A 22 -5.15 1.73 -11.19
C LYS A 22 -6.42 1.84 -10.36
N TYR A 23 -7.47 2.36 -10.99
CA TYR A 23 -8.79 2.58 -10.41
C TYR A 23 -9.82 1.70 -11.11
N TYR A 24 -10.73 1.16 -10.32
CA TYR A 24 -11.74 0.18 -10.72
C TYR A 24 -13.08 0.52 -10.07
N GLU A 25 -14.17 0.17 -10.73
CA GLU A 25 -15.52 0.24 -10.17
C GLU A 25 -16.03 -1.18 -9.98
N VAL A 26 -16.16 -1.60 -8.73
CA VAL A 26 -16.35 -3.00 -8.35
C VAL A 26 -17.37 -3.15 -7.23
N LYS A 27 -18.30 -4.10 -7.37
CA LYS A 27 -19.36 -4.35 -6.38
C LYS A 27 -19.04 -5.57 -5.53
N TYR A 28 -17.99 -5.45 -4.71
CA TYR A 28 -17.55 -6.53 -3.81
C TYR A 28 -17.66 -6.12 -2.34
N ARG A 29 -17.55 -7.13 -1.47
CA ARG A 29 -17.47 -6.98 0.00
C ARG A 29 -16.06 -7.31 0.52
N SER A 30 -15.10 -7.39 -0.39
CA SER A 30 -13.67 -7.67 -0.20
C SER A 30 -12.92 -7.22 -1.44
N LEU A 31 -11.59 -7.14 -1.36
CA LEU A 31 -10.74 -6.82 -2.52
C LEU A 31 -11.05 -7.75 -3.72
N PRO A 32 -11.14 -7.17 -4.94
CA PRO A 32 -11.35 -7.95 -6.15
C PRO A 32 -10.10 -8.72 -6.56
N ASP A 33 -10.29 -9.72 -7.44
CA ASP A 33 -9.20 -10.19 -8.29
C ASP A 33 -8.93 -9.16 -9.39
N PHE A 34 -8.02 -8.23 -9.11
CA PHE A 34 -7.66 -7.13 -10.02
C PHE A 34 -7.18 -7.57 -11.41
N THR A 35 -6.82 -8.85 -11.60
CA THR A 35 -6.45 -9.38 -12.93
C THR A 35 -7.65 -9.62 -13.84
N LYS A 36 -8.85 -9.71 -13.27
CA LYS A 36 -10.11 -9.92 -13.98
C LYS A 36 -10.92 -8.65 -14.16
N GLU A 37 -10.55 -7.58 -13.45
CA GLU A 37 -11.30 -6.32 -13.46
C GLU A 37 -10.86 -5.39 -14.59
N LYS A 38 -11.83 -4.63 -15.12
CA LYS A 38 -11.57 -3.59 -16.10
C LYS A 38 -10.99 -2.37 -15.40
N ILE A 39 -9.80 -1.94 -15.84
CA ILE A 39 -9.23 -0.67 -15.40
C ILE A 39 -10.09 0.47 -15.98
N ILE A 40 -10.65 1.30 -15.11
CA ILE A 40 -11.46 2.47 -15.50
C ILE A 40 -10.57 3.70 -15.68
N LYS A 41 -9.59 3.88 -14.79
CA LYS A 41 -8.64 4.99 -14.82
C LYS A 41 -7.29 4.55 -14.27
N SER A 42 -6.22 5.17 -14.72
CA SER A 42 -4.87 4.96 -14.18
C SER A 42 -4.06 6.24 -14.27
N GLY A 43 -2.98 6.30 -13.50
CA GLY A 43 -2.09 7.45 -13.51
C GLY A 43 -1.03 7.34 -12.41
N THR A 44 -0.52 8.49 -11.99
CA THR A 44 0.44 8.60 -10.89
C THR A 44 -0.07 9.56 -9.82
N VAL A 45 0.32 9.31 -8.58
CA VAL A 45 -0.01 10.10 -7.38
C VAL A 45 1.23 10.20 -6.51
N SER A 46 1.33 11.23 -5.67
CA SER A 46 2.47 11.41 -4.77
C SER A 46 2.42 10.49 -3.54
N ASN A 47 1.22 10.04 -3.15
CA ASN A 47 0.98 9.14 -2.02
C ASN A 47 -0.28 8.29 -2.27
N PHE A 48 -0.73 7.49 -1.29
CA PHE A 48 -1.95 6.67 -1.36
C PHE A 48 -3.23 7.53 -1.34
N ASP A 49 -3.49 8.23 -2.44
CA ASP A 49 -4.57 9.21 -2.57
C ASP A 49 -5.77 8.64 -3.34
N LEU A 50 -6.95 8.68 -2.71
CA LEU A 50 -8.22 8.22 -3.25
C LEU A 50 -8.97 9.30 -4.07
N SER A 51 -8.46 10.54 -4.13
CA SER A 51 -9.11 11.69 -4.80
C SER A 51 -9.37 11.48 -6.29
N ASN A 52 -8.68 10.53 -6.92
CA ASN A 52 -8.86 10.19 -8.32
C ASN A 52 -10.07 9.29 -8.62
N ARG A 53 -10.87 8.93 -7.60
CA ARG A 53 -12.10 8.15 -7.74
C ARG A 53 -13.14 8.88 -8.58
N LEU A 54 -14.06 8.14 -9.17
CA LEU A 54 -15.14 8.68 -10.01
C LEU A 54 -16.53 8.48 -9.39
N VAL A 55 -16.64 7.57 -8.42
CA VAL A 55 -17.84 7.31 -7.63
C VAL A 55 -17.46 7.23 -6.14
N ASP A 56 -18.44 7.44 -5.27
CA ASP A 56 -18.22 7.41 -3.81
C ASP A 56 -18.36 6.01 -3.21
N ASP A 57 -19.11 5.12 -3.85
CA ASP A 57 -19.32 3.74 -3.40
C ASP A 57 -18.85 2.75 -4.48
N TYR A 58 -18.53 1.52 -4.07
CA TYR A 58 -18.21 0.41 -4.97
C TYR A 58 -17.03 0.70 -5.92
N PHE A 59 -15.91 1.12 -5.34
CA PHE A 59 -14.68 1.35 -6.09
C PHE A 59 -13.47 0.67 -5.46
N ALA A 60 -12.40 0.52 -6.24
CA ALA A 60 -11.15 -0.02 -5.74
C ALA A 60 -9.95 0.69 -6.36
N PHE A 61 -8.86 0.72 -5.60
CA PHE A 61 -7.56 1.18 -6.04
C PHE A 61 -6.51 0.09 -5.87
N ARG A 62 -5.61 0.01 -6.85
CA ARG A 62 -4.35 -0.71 -6.72
C ARG A 62 -3.21 0.28 -6.93
N PHE A 63 -2.51 0.58 -5.85
CA PHE A 63 -1.30 1.38 -5.87
C PHE A 63 -0.08 0.47 -5.98
N THR A 64 0.81 0.78 -6.91
CA THR A 64 2.05 0.02 -7.13
C THR A 64 3.23 0.96 -7.27
N GLY A 65 4.35 0.59 -6.65
CA GLY A 65 5.60 1.32 -6.77
C GLY A 65 6.67 0.70 -5.88
N TYR A 66 7.47 1.56 -5.27
CA TYR A 66 8.56 1.21 -4.39
C TYR A 66 8.55 2.11 -3.16
N ILE A 67 8.89 1.54 -2.01
CA ILE A 67 9.25 2.27 -0.81
C ILE A 67 10.78 2.24 -0.62
N ASP A 68 11.40 3.39 -0.39
CA ASP A 68 12.83 3.50 -0.13
C ASP A 68 13.11 3.36 1.36
N VAL A 69 13.87 2.33 1.74
CA VAL A 69 14.17 2.02 3.13
C VAL A 69 15.55 2.60 3.47
N PRO A 70 15.67 3.52 4.44
CA PRO A 70 16.92 4.23 4.68
C PRO A 70 17.94 3.40 5.49
N ALA A 71 17.47 2.46 6.31
CA ALA A 71 18.30 1.72 7.23
C ALA A 71 17.84 0.26 7.35
N LYS A 72 18.79 -0.64 7.64
CA LYS A 72 18.49 -2.03 7.94
C LYS A 72 17.64 -2.13 9.20
N GLY A 73 16.54 -2.87 9.16
CA GLY A 73 15.82 -3.25 10.37
C GLY A 73 14.49 -3.95 10.12
N ILE A 74 13.77 -4.18 11.21
CA ILE A 74 12.38 -4.61 11.17
C ILE A 74 11.52 -3.36 11.09
N TYR A 75 10.70 -3.29 10.05
CA TYR A 75 9.74 -2.22 9.86
C TYR A 75 8.35 -2.74 10.20
N THR A 76 7.58 -1.94 10.94
CA THR A 76 6.16 -2.17 11.16
C THR A 76 5.39 -1.25 10.23
N PHE A 77 4.48 -1.82 9.44
CA PHE A 77 3.55 -1.07 8.61
C PHE A 77 2.16 -1.15 9.19
N TYR A 78 1.39 -0.07 9.02
CA TYR A 78 0.01 0.02 9.48
C TYR A 78 -0.88 0.47 8.33
N LEU A 79 -2.04 -0.18 8.18
CA LEU A 79 -3.11 0.22 7.28
C LEU A 79 -4.31 0.62 8.12
N ALA A 80 -4.65 1.90 8.07
CA ALA A 80 -5.91 2.41 8.59
C ALA A 80 -6.86 2.62 7.40
N SER A 81 -7.96 1.86 7.34
CA SER A 81 -8.90 1.95 6.23
C SER A 81 -10.36 1.71 6.61
N ASP A 82 -11.23 2.21 5.75
CA ASP A 82 -12.68 1.99 5.67
C ASP A 82 -13.02 1.98 4.17
N ASP A 83 -13.49 0.90 3.54
CA ASP A 83 -13.46 -0.51 3.97
C ASP A 83 -12.04 -1.11 3.90
N GLY A 84 -11.84 -2.20 3.14
CA GLY A 84 -10.72 -3.11 3.30
C GLY A 84 -9.52 -2.81 2.42
N SER A 85 -8.34 -3.17 2.94
CA SER A 85 -7.07 -2.96 2.29
C SER A 85 -6.05 -4.06 2.54
N MET A 86 -5.08 -4.22 1.65
CA MET A 86 -3.96 -5.15 1.82
C MET A 86 -2.65 -4.46 1.41
N LEU A 87 -1.60 -4.68 2.20
CA LEU A 87 -0.24 -4.19 1.92
C LEU A 87 0.66 -5.37 1.67
N SER A 88 1.29 -5.40 0.50
CA SER A 88 2.39 -6.30 0.19
C SER A 88 3.67 -5.52 -0.02
N ILE A 89 4.79 -6.06 0.50
CA ILE A 89 6.13 -5.55 0.25
C ILE A 89 6.98 -6.71 -0.26
N GLU A 90 7.73 -6.48 -1.34
CA GLU A 90 8.32 -7.54 -2.14
C GLU A 90 7.23 -8.52 -2.61
N ASN A 91 7.29 -9.77 -2.17
CA ASN A 91 6.31 -10.82 -2.48
C ASN A 91 5.61 -11.32 -1.20
N GLU A 92 5.68 -10.56 -0.10
CA GLU A 92 5.05 -10.94 1.17
C GLU A 92 3.85 -10.05 1.46
N LEU A 93 2.75 -10.68 1.86
CA LEU A 93 1.60 -10.00 2.44
C LEU A 93 1.97 -9.55 3.86
N VAL A 94 2.19 -8.24 4.04
CA VAL A 94 2.61 -7.66 5.31
C VAL A 94 1.40 -7.34 6.18
N VAL A 95 0.35 -6.73 5.62
CA VAL A 95 -0.89 -6.42 6.33
C VAL A 95 -2.07 -6.93 5.54
N ASP A 96 -2.86 -7.80 6.17
CA ASP A 96 -4.17 -8.24 5.67
C ASP A 96 -5.30 -7.56 6.44
N HIS A 97 -5.83 -6.50 5.85
CA HIS A 97 -6.98 -5.75 6.34
C HIS A 97 -8.16 -5.88 5.36
N ASN A 98 -8.34 -7.05 4.75
CA ASN A 98 -9.41 -7.25 3.77
C ASN A 98 -10.78 -7.48 4.43
N GLY A 99 -11.85 -7.31 3.65
CA GLY A 99 -13.24 -7.45 4.07
C GLY A 99 -13.87 -6.12 4.48
N LEU A 100 -15.17 -6.16 4.79
CA LEU A 100 -15.91 -4.98 5.25
C LEU A 100 -15.59 -4.65 6.70
N HIS A 101 -15.35 -3.38 6.97
CA HIS A 101 -15.17 -2.85 8.32
C HIS A 101 -15.13 -1.33 8.27
N GLY A 102 -15.57 -0.68 9.36
CA GLY A 102 -15.38 0.76 9.53
C GLY A 102 -13.91 1.18 9.69
N PRO A 103 -13.64 2.44 10.07
CA PRO A 103 -12.29 3.03 10.06
C PRO A 103 -11.45 2.48 11.21
N THR A 104 -10.75 1.37 10.95
CA THR A 104 -9.89 0.69 11.92
C THR A 104 -8.48 0.53 11.37
N GLU A 105 -7.53 0.14 12.22
CA GLU A 105 -6.13 -0.04 11.84
C GLU A 105 -5.68 -1.49 12.07
N LYS A 106 -4.94 -2.05 11.11
CA LYS A 106 -4.14 -3.27 11.27
C LYS A 106 -2.68 -3.02 10.97
N ARG A 107 -1.81 -3.90 11.46
CA ARG A 107 -0.37 -3.81 11.28
C ARG A 107 0.30 -5.15 10.99
N GLY A 108 1.51 -5.06 10.46
CA GLY A 108 2.38 -6.20 10.23
C GLY A 108 3.83 -5.78 10.09
N GLN A 109 4.73 -6.76 10.13
CA GLN A 109 6.17 -6.50 10.20
C GLN A 109 6.94 -7.23 9.10
N ILE A 110 8.00 -6.59 8.60
CA ILE A 110 8.91 -7.17 7.60
C ILE A 110 10.36 -6.71 7.87
N ALA A 111 11.33 -7.60 7.67
CA ALA A 111 12.75 -7.29 7.85
C ALA A 111 13.40 -6.87 6.52
N LEU A 112 13.85 -5.61 6.45
CA LEU A 112 14.34 -4.98 5.22
C LEU A 112 15.78 -4.52 5.37
N LEU A 113 16.57 -4.67 4.31
CA LEU A 113 17.87 -4.00 4.15
C LEU A 113 17.66 -2.64 3.47
N PRO A 114 18.62 -1.70 3.51
CA PRO A 114 18.47 -0.41 2.85
C PRO A 114 18.25 -0.52 1.34
N GLY A 115 17.46 0.40 0.78
CA GLY A 115 17.17 0.54 -0.65
C GLY A 115 15.68 0.41 -0.98
N LYS A 116 15.36 0.36 -2.28
CA LYS A 116 13.98 0.37 -2.76
C LYS A 116 13.35 -1.03 -2.75
N HIS A 117 12.18 -1.15 -2.16
CA HIS A 117 11.40 -2.38 -2.11
C HIS A 117 10.08 -2.19 -2.84
N PRO A 118 9.65 -3.10 -3.75
CA PRO A 118 8.31 -3.04 -4.31
C PRO A 118 7.28 -2.98 -3.20
N ILE A 119 6.31 -2.09 -3.36
CA ILE A 119 5.17 -1.92 -2.46
C ILE A 119 3.90 -1.95 -3.30
N VAL A 120 2.92 -2.71 -2.82
CA VAL A 120 1.57 -2.76 -3.38
C VAL A 120 0.59 -2.50 -2.25
N VAL A 121 -0.29 -1.52 -2.45
CA VAL A 121 -1.45 -1.30 -1.58
C VAL A 121 -2.69 -1.45 -2.42
N ASP A 122 -3.46 -2.48 -2.12
CA ASP A 122 -4.77 -2.72 -2.68
C ASP A 122 -5.82 -2.21 -1.68
N TYR A 123 -6.85 -1.52 -2.17
CA TYR A 123 -7.95 -0.97 -1.37
C TYR A 123 -9.28 -1.12 -2.12
N PHE A 124 -10.37 -1.34 -1.39
CA PHE A 124 -11.73 -1.19 -1.92
C PHE A 124 -12.63 -0.47 -0.92
N GLU A 125 -13.63 0.21 -1.47
CA GLU A 125 -14.75 0.82 -0.76
C GLU A 125 -16.04 0.16 -1.23
N ALA A 126 -16.88 -0.34 -0.30
CA ALA A 126 -18.21 -0.80 -0.67
C ALA A 126 -19.24 0.31 -0.55
N THR A 127 -19.43 0.89 0.63
CA THR A 127 -20.47 1.90 0.88
C THR A 127 -20.14 2.80 2.06
N VAL A 128 -20.61 4.05 1.96
CA VAL A 128 -20.64 5.06 3.04
C VAL A 128 -19.35 5.85 3.19
N GLY A 129 -18.36 5.32 3.92
CA GLY A 129 -17.22 6.10 4.39
C GLY A 129 -15.91 5.56 3.86
N GLU A 130 -15.14 6.39 3.17
CA GLU A 130 -13.88 5.98 2.58
C GLU A 130 -12.68 6.55 3.37
N THR A 131 -11.73 5.69 3.73
CA THR A 131 -10.43 6.14 4.25
C THR A 131 -9.34 5.13 3.87
N LEU A 132 -8.16 5.66 3.51
CA LEU A 132 -6.95 4.87 3.38
C LEU A 132 -5.75 5.69 3.85
N GLU A 133 -5.09 5.22 4.90
CA GLU A 133 -3.85 5.81 5.38
C GLU A 133 -2.81 4.73 5.66
N VAL A 134 -1.60 4.95 5.16
CA VAL A 134 -0.47 4.01 5.31
C VAL A 134 0.58 4.64 6.22
N TYR A 135 0.88 3.96 7.32
CA TYR A 135 1.90 4.37 8.28
C TYR A 135 3.03 3.36 8.31
N TRP A 136 4.19 3.81 8.78
CA TRP A 136 5.34 2.97 9.02
C TRP A 136 6.11 3.41 10.26
N GLU A 137 6.87 2.47 10.82
CA GLU A 137 7.74 2.62 11.97
C GLU A 137 8.97 1.72 11.74
N GLY A 138 10.15 2.15 12.17
CA GLY A 138 11.38 1.40 11.97
C GLY A 138 12.60 2.02 12.68
N PRO A 139 13.82 1.56 12.39
CA PRO A 139 15.04 2.08 12.99
C PRO A 139 15.18 3.60 12.80
N GLY A 140 15.13 4.36 13.90
CA GLY A 140 15.20 5.82 13.88
C GLY A 140 13.95 6.50 13.30
N ILE A 141 12.84 5.76 13.14
CA ILE A 141 11.58 6.26 12.60
C ILE A 141 10.45 5.90 13.57
N GLU A 142 9.94 6.90 14.29
CA GLU A 142 8.68 6.77 15.03
C GLU A 142 7.51 6.57 14.06
N LYS A 143 6.41 5.98 14.55
CA LYS A 143 5.20 5.76 13.76
C LYS A 143 4.71 7.08 13.15
N ARG A 144 4.67 7.14 11.82
CA ARG A 144 4.14 8.28 11.05
C ARG A 144 3.57 7.83 9.72
N LYS A 145 2.75 8.67 9.09
CA LYS A 145 2.33 8.45 7.69
C LYS A 145 3.56 8.32 6.81
N VAL A 146 3.53 7.39 5.85
CA VAL A 146 4.63 7.22 4.89
C VAL A 146 4.80 8.53 4.11
N PRO A 147 5.95 9.23 4.22
CA PRO A 147 6.13 10.47 3.48
C PRO A 147 6.29 10.19 1.98
N ALA A 148 5.70 11.04 1.14
CA ALA A 148 5.79 10.93 -0.33
C ALA A 148 7.25 10.92 -0.85
N ALA A 149 8.20 11.46 -0.09
CA ALA A 149 9.64 11.42 -0.42
C ALA A 149 10.25 10.01 -0.40
N TYR A 150 9.59 9.04 0.24
CA TYR A 150 10.03 7.65 0.29
C TYR A 150 9.32 6.76 -0.75
N LEU A 151 8.41 7.30 -1.55
CA LEU A 151 7.61 6.53 -2.51
C LEU A 151 8.07 6.84 -3.94
N PHE A 152 8.24 5.78 -4.73
CA PHE A 152 8.74 5.85 -6.09
C PHE A 152 8.02 4.90 -7.03
N HIS A 153 8.06 5.16 -8.33
CA HIS A 153 7.59 4.28 -9.39
C HIS A 153 8.60 4.25 -10.54
N LEU A 154 8.44 3.27 -11.43
CA LEU A 154 9.13 3.18 -12.71
C LEU A 154 8.31 3.84 -13.82
#